data_AF-A0A4Z2HC54-F1
#
_entry.id   AF-A0A4Z2HC54-F1
#
_cell.length_a   1.000
_cell.length_b   1.000
_cell.length_c   1.000
_cell.angle_alpha   90.00
_cell.angle_beta   90.00
_cell.angle_gamma   90.00
#
_symmetry.space_group_name_H-M   'P 1'
#
loop_
_entity.id
_entity.type
_entity.pdbx_description
1 polymer ?
#
loop_
_entity_poly.entity_id
_entity_poly.type
_entity_poly.pdbx_seq_one_letter_code
_entity_poly.pdbx_strand_id
1 'polypeptide(L)'
;MSVDSYSALDESSLRALLDGTVDLDERRLIRSAIRELRTREIEDMEAALASKRFRPTRLKQQEDKENQHRSEYNDNLDVLSRELQSVQDIDELTKMLRAASEYEERKMIRAAIRQVRDEPQQGTAERGRAAGCCLEPPESVEPQSSMGTEVSPEELMQRCFLS
;
A
#
# COMPACT_ATOMS: atom_id res chain seq x y z
N MET A 1 10.07 -50.64 14.61
CA MET A 1 10.65 -49.48 15.33
C MET A 1 9.60 -48.37 15.38
N SER A 2 9.35 -47.74 16.54
CA SER A 2 8.32 -46.69 16.64
C SER A 2 8.85 -45.37 16.09
N VAL A 3 7.95 -44.55 15.55
CA VAL A 3 8.26 -43.23 14.97
C VAL A 3 8.91 -42.31 16.02
N ASP A 4 8.52 -42.48 17.29
CA ASP A 4 9.01 -41.71 18.43
C ASP A 4 10.53 -41.87 18.67
N SER A 5 11.11 -43.01 18.25
CA SER A 5 12.55 -43.25 18.41
C SER A 5 13.39 -42.37 17.50
N TYR A 6 12.86 -41.92 16.36
CA TYR A 6 13.57 -41.07 15.41
C TYR A 6 13.45 -39.58 15.74
N SER A 7 12.33 -39.17 16.36
CA SER A 7 12.07 -37.76 16.69
C SER A 7 13.02 -37.15 17.74
N ALA A 8 13.76 -37.99 18.49
CA ALA A 8 14.74 -37.56 19.48
C ALA A 8 16.17 -37.41 18.92
N LEU A 9 16.40 -37.81 17.66
CA LEU A 9 17.71 -37.76 17.02
C LEU A 9 17.89 -36.45 16.26
N ASP A 10 19.13 -36.00 16.16
CA ASP A 10 19.51 -34.84 15.35
C ASP A 10 19.57 -35.19 13.85
N GLU A 11 19.55 -34.17 12.99
CA GLU A 11 19.51 -34.37 11.53
C GLU A 11 20.70 -35.21 11.03
N SER A 12 21.89 -35.04 11.62
CA SER A 12 23.08 -35.75 11.16
C SER A 12 23.02 -37.26 11.50
N SER A 13 22.56 -37.60 12.70
CA SER A 13 22.32 -38.99 13.11
C SER A 13 21.23 -39.65 12.26
N LEU A 14 20.14 -38.93 11.95
CA LEU A 14 19.08 -39.44 11.08
C LEU A 14 19.57 -39.71 9.66
N ARG A 15 20.45 -38.88 9.12
CA ARG A 15 21.06 -39.08 7.79
C ARG A 15 21.99 -40.28 7.77
N ALA A 16 22.86 -40.41 8.77
CA ALA A 16 23.75 -41.56 8.90
C ALA A 16 22.95 -42.86 9.01
N LEU A 17 21.85 -42.85 9.77
CA LEU A 17 20.95 -44.00 9.86
C LEU A 17 20.28 -44.30 8.52
N LEU A 18 19.78 -43.28 7.82
CA LEU A 18 19.13 -43.41 6.51
C LEU A 18 20.03 -44.06 5.45
N ASP A 19 21.33 -43.77 5.50
CA ASP A 19 22.31 -44.34 4.57
C ASP A 19 22.52 -45.84 4.82
N GLY A 20 22.44 -46.29 6.07
CA GLY A 20 22.56 -47.69 6.48
C GLY A 20 21.27 -48.52 6.46
N THR A 21 20.09 -47.89 6.37
CA THR A 21 18.80 -48.61 6.43
C THR A 21 18.44 -49.28 5.10
N VAL A 22 18.29 -50.60 5.11
CA VAL A 22 17.86 -51.38 3.93
C VAL A 22 16.33 -51.49 3.85
N ASP A 23 15.65 -51.56 5.01
CA ASP A 23 14.20 -51.68 5.07
C ASP A 23 13.49 -50.43 4.52
N LEU A 24 12.51 -50.64 3.63
CA LEU A 24 11.85 -49.53 2.93
C LEU A 24 10.91 -48.74 3.84
N ASP A 25 10.27 -49.39 4.80
CA ASP A 25 9.31 -48.75 5.69
C ASP A 25 10.04 -47.93 6.75
N GLU A 26 11.11 -48.48 7.33
CA GLU A 26 12.02 -47.73 8.20
C GLU A 26 12.66 -46.55 7.46
N ARG A 27 13.08 -46.75 6.21
CA ARG A 27 13.63 -45.66 5.38
C ARG A 27 12.58 -44.56 5.10
N ARG A 28 11.29 -44.91 4.97
CA ARG A 28 10.19 -43.93 4.89
C ARG A 28 10.00 -43.17 6.20
N LEU A 29 10.05 -43.87 7.34
CA LEU A 29 9.93 -43.26 8.66
C LEU A 29 11.07 -42.28 8.94
N ILE A 30 12.32 -42.68 8.68
CA ILE A 30 13.50 -41.81 8.88
C ILE A 30 13.42 -40.57 7.99
N ARG A 31 13.03 -40.70 6.71
CA ARG A 31 12.82 -39.53 5.83
C ARG A 31 11.71 -38.61 6.34
N SER A 32 10.65 -39.17 6.92
CA SER A 32 9.55 -38.39 7.49
C SER A 32 10.02 -37.63 8.73
N ALA A 33 10.77 -38.28 9.62
CA ALA A 33 11.36 -37.65 10.80
C ALA A 33 12.30 -36.49 10.42
N ILE A 34 13.14 -36.64 9.38
CA ILE A 34 14.01 -35.55 8.89
C ILE A 34 13.18 -34.36 8.39
N ARG A 35 12.10 -34.61 7.66
CA ARG A 35 11.22 -33.53 7.17
C ARG A 35 10.54 -32.81 8.33
N GLU A 36 9.99 -33.57 9.27
CA GLU A 36 9.32 -33.02 10.45
C GLU A 36 10.26 -32.20 11.32
N LEU A 37 11.49 -32.68 11.56
CA LEU A 37 12.51 -31.95 12.30
C LEU A 37 12.78 -30.57 11.68
N ARG A 38 13.01 -30.53 10.36
CA ARG A 38 13.26 -29.27 9.63
C ARG A 38 12.07 -28.33 9.65
N THR A 39 10.86 -28.88 9.48
CA THR A 39 9.62 -28.08 9.57
C THR A 39 9.50 -27.46 10.96
N ARG A 40 9.71 -28.23 12.02
CA ARG A 40 9.66 -27.74 13.40
C ARG A 40 10.71 -26.68 13.69
N GLU A 41 11.95 -26.85 13.21
CA GLU A 41 13.01 -25.84 13.36
C GLU A 41 12.66 -24.52 12.68
N ILE A 42 12.04 -24.57 11.49
CA ILE A 42 11.56 -23.38 10.78
C ILE A 42 10.43 -22.72 11.59
N GLU A 43 9.44 -23.50 12.03
CA GLU A 43 8.31 -23.01 12.83
C GLU A 43 8.78 -22.37 14.15
N ASP A 44 9.73 -22.98 14.85
CA ASP A 44 10.30 -22.45 16.10
C ASP A 44 11.05 -21.13 15.86
N MET A 45 11.83 -21.04 14.78
CA MET A 45 12.49 -19.81 14.38
C MET A 45 11.47 -18.72 13.99
N GLU A 46 10.44 -19.08 13.22
CA GLU A 46 9.34 -18.17 12.86
C GLU A 46 8.59 -17.68 14.09
N ALA A 47 8.29 -18.57 15.05
CA ALA A 47 7.65 -18.23 16.30
C ALA A 47 8.53 -17.31 17.17
N ALA A 48 9.84 -17.53 17.21
CA ALA A 48 10.78 -16.66 17.91
C ALA A 48 10.85 -15.26 17.27
N LEU A 49 10.79 -15.17 15.93
CA LEU A 49 10.74 -13.91 15.19
C LEU A 49 9.38 -13.22 15.35
N ALA A 50 8.28 -13.99 15.32
CA ALA A 50 6.92 -13.50 15.53
C ALA A 50 6.74 -13.01 16.97
N SER A 51 7.26 -13.69 17.98
CA SER A 51 7.25 -13.25 19.38
C SER A 51 7.99 -11.91 19.57
N LYS A 52 9.06 -11.67 18.80
CA LYS A 52 9.72 -10.35 18.76
C LYS A 52 8.91 -9.29 18.01
N ARG A 53 8.13 -9.68 17.00
CA ARG A 53 7.25 -8.78 16.22
C ARG A 53 5.93 -8.47 16.95
N PHE A 54 5.39 -9.41 17.69
CA PHE A 54 4.20 -9.27 18.52
C PHE A 54 4.61 -9.01 19.95
N ARG A 55 4.88 -7.74 20.26
CA ARG A 55 4.77 -7.23 21.63
C ARG A 55 3.37 -7.62 22.16
N PRO A 56 3.22 -8.46 23.19
CA PRO A 56 1.94 -8.62 23.86
C PRO A 56 1.66 -7.30 24.57
N THR A 57 0.78 -6.49 23.99
CA THR A 57 -0.02 -5.46 24.66
C THR A 57 0.68 -4.72 25.81
N ARG A 58 1.71 -3.93 25.48
CA ARG A 58 2.03 -2.68 26.19
C ARG A 58 1.83 -1.45 25.31
N LEU A 59 1.11 -1.59 24.19
CA LEU A 59 0.98 -0.56 23.16
C LEU A 59 -0.31 0.26 23.23
N LYS A 60 -1.24 -0.02 24.15
CA LYS A 60 -2.47 0.79 24.24
C LYS A 60 -2.26 2.20 24.81
N GLN A 61 -1.02 2.57 25.19
CA GLN A 61 -0.64 3.94 25.60
C GLN A 61 0.46 4.55 24.71
N GLN A 62 1.03 3.78 23.77
CA GLN A 62 2.18 4.22 22.97
C GLN A 62 1.74 4.76 21.61
N GLU A 63 0.66 4.23 21.04
CA GLU A 63 0.11 4.66 19.72
C GLU A 63 -0.56 6.03 19.76
N ASP A 64 -1.00 6.48 20.94
CA ASP A 64 -1.56 7.83 21.10
C ASP A 64 -0.55 8.94 20.77
N LYS A 65 0.77 8.67 20.85
CA LYS A 65 1.78 9.71 20.63
C LYS A 65 2.04 10.05 19.16
N GLU A 66 1.95 9.08 18.24
CA GLU A 66 2.05 9.38 16.80
C GLU A 66 0.75 9.94 16.24
N ASN A 67 -0.40 9.47 16.74
CA ASN A 67 -1.70 10.03 16.36
C ASN A 67 -1.87 11.47 16.87
N GLN A 68 -1.20 11.82 17.98
CA GLN A 68 -1.15 13.19 18.51
C GLN A 68 -0.41 14.15 17.56
N HIS A 69 0.75 13.78 17.02
CA HIS A 69 1.45 14.64 16.06
C HIS A 69 0.70 14.81 14.73
N ARG A 70 -0.04 13.79 14.29
CA ARG A 70 -0.94 13.92 13.13
C ARG A 70 -2.12 14.83 13.41
N SER A 71 -2.73 14.77 14.60
CA SER A 71 -3.86 15.65 14.95
C SER A 71 -3.41 17.11 15.09
N GLU A 72 -2.34 17.38 15.83
CA GLU A 72 -1.80 18.74 16.00
C GLU A 72 -1.47 19.40 14.65
N TYR A 73 -0.89 18.67 13.70
CA TYR A 73 -0.63 19.19 12.36
C TYR A 73 -1.91 19.51 11.59
N ASN A 74 -2.93 18.65 11.67
CA ASN A 74 -4.22 18.89 11.02
C ASN A 74 -4.95 20.09 11.65
N ASP A 75 -4.88 20.24 12.97
CA ASP A 75 -5.47 21.38 13.69
C ASP A 75 -4.80 22.71 13.26
N ASN A 76 -3.47 22.71 13.09
CA ASN A 76 -2.74 23.88 12.56
C ASN A 76 -3.17 24.24 11.13
N LEU A 77 -3.43 23.24 10.27
CA LEU A 77 -3.94 23.48 8.92
C LEU A 77 -5.37 24.04 8.92
N ASP A 78 -6.23 23.57 9.83
CA ASP A 78 -7.59 24.08 9.97
C ASP A 78 -7.60 25.55 10.42
N VAL A 79 -6.79 25.88 11.43
CA VAL A 79 -6.61 27.27 11.90
C VAL A 79 -6.11 28.17 10.77
N LEU A 80 -5.08 27.72 10.03
CA LEU A 80 -4.55 28.47 8.88
C LEU A 80 -5.63 28.65 7.80
N SER A 81 -6.44 27.64 7.52
CA SER A 81 -7.50 27.74 6.51
C SER A 81 -8.52 28.83 6.85
N ARG A 82 -8.88 28.95 8.12
CA ARG A 82 -9.83 29.97 8.61
C ARG A 82 -9.22 31.37 8.57
N GLU A 83 -7.93 31.49 8.89
CA GLU A 83 -7.20 32.75 8.78
C GLU A 83 -7.13 33.21 7.31
N LEU A 84 -6.81 32.32 6.38
CA LEU A 84 -6.76 32.63 4.94
C LEU A 84 -8.11 33.05 4.37
N GLN A 85 -9.23 32.53 4.88
CA GLN A 85 -10.56 32.99 4.49
C GLN A 85 -10.87 34.43 4.95
N SER A 86 -10.22 34.89 6.03
CA SER A 86 -10.40 36.25 6.56
C SER A 86 -9.49 37.29 5.89
N VAL A 87 -8.35 36.85 5.35
CA VAL A 87 -7.36 37.72 4.71
C VAL A 87 -7.59 37.77 3.19
N GLN A 88 -8.05 38.92 2.70
CA GLN A 88 -8.20 39.18 1.25
C GLN A 88 -7.08 40.06 0.68
N ASP A 89 -6.06 40.38 1.49
CA ASP A 89 -4.93 41.20 1.06
C ASP A 89 -3.79 40.32 0.52
N ILE A 90 -3.38 40.57 -0.73
CA ILE A 90 -2.31 39.84 -1.41
C ILE A 90 -0.97 40.02 -0.70
N ASP A 91 -0.71 41.20 -0.14
CA ASP A 91 0.57 41.49 0.50
C ASP A 91 0.70 40.73 1.83
N GLU A 92 -0.36 40.68 2.63
CA GLU A 92 -0.38 39.90 3.87
C GLU A 92 -0.31 38.39 3.59
N LEU A 93 -1.02 37.88 2.57
CA LEU A 93 -0.89 36.49 2.13
C LEU A 93 0.54 36.16 1.65
N THR A 94 1.21 37.11 0.98
CA THR A 94 2.60 36.93 0.52
C THR A 94 3.58 36.89 1.71
N LYS A 95 3.31 37.67 2.76
CA LYS A 95 4.08 37.64 4.01
C LYS A 95 3.90 36.31 4.74
N MET A 96 2.66 35.80 4.85
CA MET A 96 2.39 34.46 5.38
C MET A 96 3.13 33.38 4.59
N LEU A 97 3.15 33.48 3.25
CA LEU A 97 3.86 32.52 2.39
C LEU A 97 5.38 32.48 2.64
N ARG A 98 5.98 33.63 2.99
CA ARG A 98 7.40 33.72 3.35
C ARG A 98 7.68 33.14 4.74
N ALA A 99 6.72 33.27 5.66
CA ALA A 99 6.82 32.79 7.04
C ALA A 99 6.58 31.27 7.17
N ALA A 100 5.69 30.69 6.37
CA ALA A 100 5.35 29.27 6.42
C ALA A 100 6.56 28.38 6.11
N SER A 101 6.87 27.38 6.95
CA SER A 101 7.93 26.40 6.71
C SER A 101 7.43 25.13 6.02
N GLU A 102 6.15 24.79 6.23
CA GLU A 102 5.57 23.54 5.76
C GLU A 102 5.01 23.63 4.35
N TYR A 103 5.09 22.51 3.61
CA TYR A 103 4.63 22.48 2.22
C TYR A 103 3.12 22.67 2.10
N GLU A 104 2.33 22.01 2.95
CA GLU A 104 0.86 22.07 2.89
C GLU A 104 0.32 23.46 3.23
N GLU A 105 0.95 24.16 4.19
CA GLU A 105 0.65 25.56 4.49
C GLU A 105 0.90 26.47 3.28
N ARG A 106 2.09 26.37 2.66
CA ARG A 106 2.43 27.16 1.47
C ARG A 106 1.49 26.87 0.31
N LYS A 107 1.01 25.64 0.18
CA LYS A 107 0.03 25.24 -0.85
C LYS A 107 -1.32 25.93 -0.61
N MET A 108 -1.83 25.92 0.62
CA MET A 108 -3.07 26.62 0.99
C MET A 108 -2.95 28.13 0.78
N ILE A 109 -1.85 28.74 1.20
CA ILE A 109 -1.60 30.18 1.02
C ILE A 109 -1.53 30.55 -0.47
N ARG A 110 -0.86 29.76 -1.31
CA ARG A 110 -0.84 29.98 -2.76
C ARG A 110 -2.23 29.86 -3.39
N ALA A 111 -3.05 28.93 -2.91
CA ALA A 111 -4.43 28.79 -3.39
C ALA A 111 -5.26 30.02 -3.03
N ALA A 112 -5.15 30.53 -1.80
CA ALA A 112 -5.81 31.76 -1.37
C ALA A 112 -5.37 32.99 -2.20
N ILE A 113 -4.07 33.14 -2.48
CA ILE A 113 -3.57 34.22 -3.35
C ILE A 113 -4.17 34.15 -4.76
N ARG A 114 -4.32 32.93 -5.32
CA ARG A 114 -4.99 32.75 -6.62
C ARG A 114 -6.45 33.21 -6.53
N GLN A 115 -7.18 32.77 -5.50
CA GLN A 115 -8.57 33.16 -5.29
C GLN A 115 -8.74 34.69 -5.20
N VAL A 116 -7.88 35.39 -4.46
CA VAL A 116 -7.94 36.87 -4.35
C VAL A 116 -7.64 37.57 -5.68
N ARG A 117 -6.77 37.00 -6.52
CA ARG A 117 -6.46 37.55 -7.85
C ARG A 117 -7.54 37.24 -8.88
N ASP A 118 -8.18 36.09 -8.74
CA ASP A 118 -9.25 35.61 -9.61
C ASP A 118 -10.60 36.24 -9.22
N GLU A 119 -10.76 36.73 -7.98
CA GLU A 119 -11.86 37.58 -7.56
C GLU A 119 -11.74 38.95 -8.26
N PRO A 120 -12.63 39.28 -9.21
CA PRO A 120 -12.59 40.55 -9.89
C PRO A 120 -12.94 41.64 -8.86
N GLN A 121 -11.93 42.45 -8.55
CA GLN A 121 -12.05 43.76 -7.91
C GLN A 121 -13.35 44.43 -8.41
N GLN A 122 -14.34 44.60 -7.51
CA GLN A 122 -15.63 45.21 -7.79
C GLN A 122 -15.45 46.53 -8.56
N GLY A 123 -15.55 46.43 -9.87
CA GLY A 123 -15.45 47.51 -10.83
C GLY A 123 -16.22 47.08 -12.06
N THR A 124 -17.54 47.15 -11.99
CA THR A 124 -18.49 47.25 -13.12
C THR A 124 -17.95 46.79 -14.48
N ALA A 125 -17.95 45.49 -14.76
CA ALA A 125 -18.06 44.97 -16.11
C ALA A 125 -18.32 43.47 -16.06
N GLU A 126 -19.40 43.07 -16.73
CA GLU A 126 -19.71 41.67 -17.00
C GLU A 126 -18.54 40.95 -17.67
N ARG A 127 -18.36 39.66 -17.38
CA ARG A 127 -18.36 38.57 -18.38
C ARG A 127 -17.73 37.30 -17.81
N GLY A 128 -18.47 36.20 -17.98
CA GLY A 128 -17.86 34.90 -18.22
C GLY A 128 -17.85 33.92 -17.06
N ARG A 129 -19.01 33.28 -16.82
CA ARG A 129 -19.01 31.86 -16.43
C ARG A 129 -18.06 31.10 -17.36
N ALA A 130 -17.03 30.49 -16.80
CA ALA A 130 -16.47 29.26 -17.33
C ALA A 130 -15.88 28.47 -16.16
N ALA A 131 -16.67 27.54 -15.64
CA ALA A 131 -16.16 26.40 -14.92
C ALA A 131 -15.10 25.71 -15.80
N GLY A 132 -13.86 25.70 -15.34
CA GLY A 132 -12.74 24.99 -15.94
C GLY A 132 -12.20 23.94 -14.98
N CYS A 133 -13.03 22.95 -14.66
CA CYS A 133 -12.51 21.65 -14.23
C CYS A 133 -11.77 21.05 -15.43
N CYS A 134 -10.44 20.96 -15.36
CA CYS A 134 -9.67 20.17 -16.31
C CYS A 134 -9.87 18.68 -16.00
N LEU A 135 -10.98 18.13 -16.51
CA LEU A 135 -11.07 16.74 -16.90
C LEU A 135 -10.96 16.75 -18.43
N GLU A 136 -9.81 16.35 -18.95
CA GLU A 136 -9.67 16.01 -20.37
C GLU A 136 -10.03 14.53 -20.54
N PRO A 137 -11.02 14.18 -21.37
CA PRO A 137 -11.03 12.93 -22.11
C PRO A 137 -10.75 13.21 -23.61
N PRO A 138 -9.91 12.39 -24.26
CA PRO A 138 -9.62 12.55 -25.67
C PRO A 138 -10.81 12.10 -26.54
N GLU A 139 -10.96 12.83 -27.64
CA GLU A 139 -11.99 12.66 -28.66
C GLU A 139 -12.05 11.25 -29.24
N SER A 140 -13.28 10.76 -29.37
CA SER A 140 -13.67 9.57 -30.10
C SER A 140 -13.68 9.87 -31.60
N VAL A 141 -12.77 9.25 -32.35
CA VAL A 141 -12.92 9.03 -33.79
C VAL A 141 -13.68 7.71 -33.99
N GLU A 142 -14.81 7.77 -34.68
CA GLU A 142 -15.58 6.60 -35.12
C GLU A 142 -14.73 5.63 -35.96
N PRO A 143 -15.10 4.34 -35.96
CA PRO A 143 -15.42 3.76 -37.26
C PRO A 143 -16.72 2.95 -37.22
N GLN A 144 -17.55 3.17 -38.24
CA GLN A 144 -18.67 2.31 -38.58
C GLN A 144 -18.20 0.92 -39.03
N SER A 145 -18.84 -0.14 -38.52
CA SER A 145 -19.10 -1.42 -39.23
C SER A 145 -19.72 -2.39 -38.21
N SER A 146 -21.04 -2.62 -38.20
CA SER A 146 -21.77 -3.51 -39.11
C SER A 146 -21.54 -5.01 -38.82
N MET A 147 -22.61 -5.61 -38.29
CA MET A 147 -22.99 -7.04 -38.21
C MET A 147 -22.34 -7.90 -37.13
N GLY A 148 -23.21 -8.43 -36.26
CA GLY A 148 -22.87 -9.42 -35.26
C GLY A 148 -22.69 -10.82 -35.84
N THR A 149 -22.30 -11.76 -34.97
CA THR A 149 -23.06 -12.95 -34.59
C THR A 149 -22.28 -13.62 -33.47
N GLU A 150 -23.02 -14.08 -32.49
CA GLU A 150 -22.60 -14.76 -31.27
C GLU A 150 -21.99 -16.13 -31.64
N VAL A 151 -20.75 -16.42 -31.22
CA VAL A 151 -20.20 -17.79 -31.26
C VAL A 151 -19.31 -18.09 -30.05
N SER A 152 -19.56 -19.29 -29.54
CA SER A 152 -19.11 -19.99 -28.32
C SER A 152 -17.58 -20.19 -28.20
N PRO A 153 -17.03 -20.42 -26.97
CA PRO A 153 -15.60 -20.52 -26.74
C PRO A 153 -15.09 -21.95 -27.03
N GLU A 154 -14.60 -22.21 -28.24
CA GLU A 154 -13.76 -23.40 -28.53
C GLU A 154 -12.56 -23.16 -29.47
N GLU A 155 -12.35 -21.97 -30.04
CA GLU A 155 -11.31 -21.77 -31.06
C GLU A 155 -10.07 -21.00 -30.59
N LEU A 156 -9.49 -21.42 -29.46
CA LEU A 156 -8.15 -20.95 -29.03
C LEU A 156 -7.13 -22.10 -28.91
N MET A 157 -7.33 -23.19 -29.66
CA MET A 157 -6.43 -24.35 -29.67
C MET A 157 -5.86 -24.69 -31.06
N GLN A 158 -5.83 -23.74 -32.01
CA GLN A 158 -5.27 -23.97 -33.36
C GLN A 158 -4.36 -22.83 -33.86
N ARG A 159 -3.60 -22.18 -32.97
CA ARG A 159 -2.51 -21.25 -33.35
C ARG A 159 -1.11 -21.77 -33.02
N CYS A 160 -0.95 -23.10 -32.93
CA CYS A 160 0.35 -23.75 -32.77
C CYS A 160 0.78 -24.63 -33.94
N PHE A 161 0.15 -24.57 -35.12
CA PHE A 161 0.65 -25.31 -36.28
C PHE A 161 0.53 -24.47 -37.56
N LEU A 162 1.69 -24.29 -38.23
CA LEU A 162 1.93 -23.67 -39.53
C LEU A 162 1.90 -22.13 -39.56
N SER A 163 3.05 -21.48 -39.33
CA SER A 163 4.01 -21.20 -40.40
C SER A 163 5.26 -20.49 -39.87
#